data_AF-A0A3L6G0A5-F1
#
_entry.id   AF-A0A3L6G0A5-F1
#
_cell.length_a   1.000
_cell.length_b   1.000
_cell.length_c   1.000
_cell.angle_alpha   90.00
_cell.angle_beta   90.00
_cell.angle_gamma   90.00
#
_symmetry.space_group_name_H-M   'P 1'
#
loop_
_entity.id
_entity.type
_entity.pdbx_description
1 polymer ?
#
loop_
_entity_poly.entity_id
_entity_poly.type
_entity_poly.pdbx_seq_one_letter_code
_entity_poly.pdbx_strand_id
1 'polypeptide(L)'
;MKLSNKIWFGASAICWVIWLYRNDVLFNNAQVPTPMQVLFRGTYWMRQWMLLLKEEEKLQVKQGCRLLEVAMMQIFAKNGWNFSNRLCL
;
A
#
# COMPACT_ATOMS: atom_id res chain seq x y z
N MET A 1 -4.66 -4.11 20.30
CA MET A 1 -3.24 -3.93 19.95
C MET A 1 -2.74 -2.63 20.56
N LYS A 2 -1.57 -2.67 21.22
CA LYS A 2 -0.81 -1.45 21.55
C LYS A 2 -0.50 -0.67 20.26
N LEU A 3 -0.47 0.67 20.33
CA LEU A 3 -0.25 1.54 19.17
C LEU A 3 1.02 1.17 18.38
N SER A 4 2.09 0.83 19.10
CA SER A 4 3.36 0.38 18.51
C SER A 4 3.18 -0.80 17.56
N ASN A 5 2.33 -1.78 17.91
CA ASN A 5 2.13 -2.96 17.08
C ASN A 5 1.43 -2.61 15.75
N LYS A 6 0.58 -1.57 15.75
CA LYS A 6 -0.13 -1.12 14.53
C LYS A 6 0.82 -0.42 13.58
N ILE A 7 1.78 0.34 14.12
CA ILE A 7 2.86 0.97 13.34
C ILE A 7 3.74 -0.11 12.71
N TRP A 8 4.15 -1.10 13.50
CA TRP A 8 4.92 -2.24 13.00
C TRP A 8 4.18 -3.02 11.92
N PHE A 9 2.89 -3.29 12.11
CA PHE A 9 2.06 -3.94 11.09
C PHE A 9 2.06 -3.17 9.76
N GLY A 10 1.87 -1.84 9.82
CA GLY A 10 1.94 -0.98 8.64
C GLY A 10 3.33 -0.96 7.99
N ALA A 11 4.38 -0.83 8.79
CA ALA A 11 5.77 -0.84 8.30
C ALA A 11 6.12 -2.18 7.63
N SER A 12 5.74 -3.31 8.24
CA SER A 12 5.93 -4.65 7.66
C SER A 12 5.21 -4.80 6.33
N ALA A 13 3.99 -4.26 6.19
CA ALA A 13 3.27 -4.31 4.92
C ALA A 13 3.99 -3.52 3.81
N ILE A 14 4.55 -2.35 4.13
CA ILE A 14 5.34 -1.55 3.18
C ILE A 14 6.63 -2.30 2.78
N CYS A 15 7.36 -2.84 3.76
CA CYS A 15 8.57 -3.65 3.51
C CYS A 15 8.25 -4.87 2.62
N TRP A 16 7.13 -5.55 2.86
CA TRP A 16 6.67 -6.67 2.05
C TRP A 16 6.42 -6.28 0.60
N VAL A 17 5.81 -5.12 0.36
CA VAL A 17 5.54 -4.64 -0.99
C VAL A 17 6.81 -4.27 -1.74
N ILE A 18 7.75 -3.59 -1.07
CA ILE A 18 9.07 -3.28 -1.65
C ILE A 18 9.80 -4.56 -2.06
N TRP A 19 9.77 -5.58 -1.18
CA TRP A 19 10.37 -6.88 -1.46
C TRP A 19 9.72 -7.57 -2.67
N LEU A 20 8.38 -7.59 -2.75
CA LEU A 20 7.65 -8.16 -3.87
C LEU A 20 8.01 -7.49 -5.20
N TYR A 21 8.04 -6.16 -5.25
CA TYR A 21 8.40 -5.46 -6.47
C TYR A 21 9.85 -5.70 -6.89
N ARG A 22 10.76 -5.74 -5.92
CA ARG A 22 12.15 -6.09 -6.22
C ARG A 22 12.25 -7.47 -6.84
N ASN A 23 11.52 -8.46 -6.31
CA ASN A 23 11.49 -9.80 -6.89
C ASN A 23 10.85 -9.82 -8.28
N ASP A 24 9.76 -9.09 -8.48
CA ASP A 24 9.06 -9.03 -9.77
C ASP A 24 9.95 -8.45 -10.88
N VAL A 25 10.68 -7.38 -10.57
CA VAL A 25 11.65 -6.77 -11.50
C VAL A 25 12.83 -7.71 -11.77
N LEU A 26 13.35 -8.40 -10.74
CA LEU A 26 14.52 -9.27 -10.88
C LEU A 26 14.22 -10.60 -11.57
N PHE A 27 13.08 -11.22 -11.29
CA PHE A 27 12.76 -12.57 -11.77
C PHE A 27 11.84 -12.56 -12.99
N ASN A 28 10.92 -11.59 -13.10
CA ASN A 28 9.93 -11.54 -14.18
C ASN A 28 10.25 -10.44 -15.21
N ASN A 29 11.39 -9.74 -15.08
CA ASN A 29 11.78 -8.60 -15.91
C ASN A 29 10.67 -7.54 -16.04
N ALA A 30 9.87 -7.39 -14.96
CA ALA A 30 8.77 -6.45 -14.91
C ALA A 30 9.28 -5.00 -14.92
N GLN A 31 8.48 -4.07 -15.43
CA GLN A 31 8.82 -2.65 -15.38
C GLN A 31 8.96 -2.15 -13.94
N VAL A 32 9.90 -1.24 -13.71
CA VAL A 32 10.09 -0.62 -12.40
C VAL A 32 8.81 0.13 -12.02
N PRO A 33 8.16 -0.22 -10.91
CA PRO A 33 6.88 0.36 -10.53
C PRO A 33 7.03 1.82 -10.14
N THR A 34 6.01 2.62 -10.43
CA THR A 34 5.95 3.99 -9.94
C THR A 34 5.70 4.01 -8.43
N PRO A 35 6.13 5.06 -7.69
CA PRO A 35 5.83 5.20 -6.26
C PRO A 35 4.33 5.06 -5.92
N MET A 36 3.47 5.49 -6.86
CA MET A 36 2.02 5.35 -6.75
C MET A 36 1.57 3.89 -6.78
N GLN A 37 2.09 3.09 -7.71
CA GLN A 37 1.81 1.65 -7.79
C GLN A 37 2.33 0.90 -6.56
N VAL A 38 3.49 1.31 -6.02
CA VAL A 38 4.01 0.76 -4.77
C VAL A 38 3.02 0.98 -3.63
N LEU A 39 2.48 2.18 -3.50
CA LEU A 39 1.56 2.52 -2.42
C LEU A 39 0.17 1.89 -2.59
N PHE A 40 -0.37 1.81 -3.81
CA PHE A 40 -1.63 1.09 -4.05
C PHE A 40 -1.50 -0.41 -3.77
N ARG A 41 -0.39 -1.03 -4.13
CA ARG A 41 -0.14 -2.44 -3.78
C ARG A 41 0.06 -2.60 -2.26
N GLY A 42 0.66 -1.61 -1.60
CA GLY A 42 0.78 -1.54 -0.14
C GLY A 42 -0.56 -1.53 0.57
N THR A 43 -1.45 -0.64 0.16
CA THR A 43 -2.81 -0.53 0.73
C THR A 43 -3.66 -1.77 0.41
N TYR A 44 -3.48 -2.38 -0.76
CA TYR A 44 -4.08 -3.67 -1.08
C TYR A 44 -3.62 -4.77 -0.10
N TRP A 45 -2.31 -4.93 0.12
CA TRP A 45 -1.79 -5.92 1.05
C TRP A 45 -2.22 -5.65 2.50
N MET A 46 -2.26 -4.39 2.93
CA MET A 46 -2.80 -4.02 4.24
C MET A 46 -4.27 -4.42 4.39
N ARG A 47 -5.10 -4.29 3.33
CA ARG A 47 -6.49 -4.77 3.34
C ARG A 47 -6.59 -6.29 3.40
N GLN A 48 -5.70 -7.02 2.74
CA GLN A 48 -5.66 -8.48 2.85
C GLN A 48 -5.25 -8.92 4.25
N TRP A 49 -4.21 -8.32 4.82
CA TRP A 49 -3.74 -8.66 6.17
C TRP A 49 -4.71 -8.22 7.26
N MET A 50 -5.54 -7.21 7.00
CA MET A 50 -6.61 -6.78 7.91
C MET A 50 -7.59 -7.92 8.21
N LEU A 51 -7.80 -8.88 7.30
CA LEU A 51 -8.66 -10.03 7.56
C LEU A 51 -8.19 -10.87 8.76
N LEU A 52 -6.90 -10.80 9.10
CA LEU A 52 -6.30 -11.51 10.23
C LEU A 52 -6.48 -10.78 11.59
N LEU A 53 -6.93 -9.52 11.57
CA LEU A 53 -7.12 -8.71 12.78
C LEU A 53 -8.50 -8.95 13.39
N LYS A 54 -8.66 -8.55 14.67
CA LYS A 54 -9.97 -8.51 15.33
C LYS A 54 -10.85 -7.41 14.72
N GLU A 55 -12.17 -7.60 14.70
CA GLU A 55 -13.14 -6.72 14.00
C GLU A 55 -12.97 -5.22 14.34
N GLU A 56 -12.74 -4.90 15.62
CA GLU A 56 -12.53 -3.53 16.10
C GLU A 56 -11.28 -2.87 15.48
N GLU A 57 -10.22 -3.65 15.24
CA GLU A 57 -8.97 -3.16 14.66
C GLU A 57 -9.06 -3.06 13.14
N LYS A 58 -9.91 -3.87 12.51
CA LYS A 58 -10.16 -3.81 11.06
C LYS A 58 -10.65 -2.45 10.63
N LEU A 59 -11.59 -1.86 11.39
CA LEU A 59 -12.16 -0.56 11.05
C LEU A 59 -11.09 0.53 11.02
N GLN A 60 -10.19 0.53 12.00
CA GLN A 60 -9.10 1.51 12.09
C GLN A 60 -8.09 1.36 10.96
N VAL A 61 -7.70 0.13 10.63
CA VAL A 61 -6.80 -0.12 9.48
C VAL A 61 -7.48 0.26 8.17
N LYS A 62 -8.79 0.01 8.02
CA LYS A 62 -9.56 0.36 6.82
C LYS A 62 -9.64 1.88 6.61
N GLN A 63 -9.90 2.62 7.69
CA GLN A 63 -9.89 4.07 7.67
C GLN A 63 -8.48 4.61 7.36
N GLY A 64 -7.44 4.06 7.98
CA GLY A 64 -6.05 4.43 7.73
C GLY A 64 -5.64 4.21 6.27
N CYS A 65 -5.98 3.05 5.67
CA CYS A 65 -5.72 2.77 4.26
C CYS A 65 -6.45 3.77 3.34
N ARG A 66 -7.72 4.07 3.63
CA ARG A 66 -8.51 5.01 2.83
C ARG A 66 -7.95 6.44 2.92
N LEU A 67 -7.54 6.88 4.10
CA LEU A 67 -6.90 8.19 4.29
C LEU A 67 -5.58 8.27 3.51
N LEU A 68 -4.77 7.21 3.57
CA LEU A 68 -3.52 7.13 2.82
C LEU A 68 -3.77 7.22 1.32
N GLU A 69 -4.71 6.44 0.78
CA GLU A 69 -5.09 6.49 -0.64
C GLU A 69 -5.56 7.88 -1.09
N VAL A 70 -6.42 8.52 -0.29
CA VAL A 70 -6.94 9.87 -0.61
C VAL A 70 -5.82 10.91 -0.56
N ALA A 71 -4.99 10.91 0.50
CA ALA A 71 -3.88 11.84 0.63
C ALA A 71 -2.90 11.71 -0.54
N MET A 72 -2.60 10.47 -0.95
CA MET A 72 -1.75 10.23 -2.11
C MET A 72 -2.38 10.71 -3.40
N MET A 73 -3.67 10.42 -3.63
CA MET A 73 -4.38 10.93 -4.80
C MET A 73 -4.35 12.46 -4.85
N GLN A 74 -4.53 13.14 -3.71
CA GLN A 74 -4.45 14.60 -3.64
C GLN A 74 -3.03 15.12 -3.95
N ILE A 75 -1.99 14.50 -3.40
CA ILE A 75 -0.59 14.86 -3.67
C ILE A 75 -0.26 14.69 -5.15
N PHE A 76 -0.66 13.56 -5.75
CA PHE A 76 -0.39 13.31 -7.17
C PHE A 76 -1.21 14.21 -8.09
N ALA A 77 -2.48 14.49 -7.78
CA ALA A 77 -3.29 15.46 -8.53
C ALA A 77 -2.64 16.85 -8.52
N LYS A 78 -2.16 17.30 -7.36
CA LYS A 78 -1.50 18.61 -7.21
C LYS A 78 -0.20 18.70 -8.01
N ASN A 79 0.53 17.60 -8.13
CA ASN A 79 1.82 17.53 -8.82
C ASN A 79 1.72 17.15 -10.31
N GLY A 80 0.51 17.11 -10.87
CA GLY A 80 0.28 16.85 -12.30
C GLY A 80 0.58 15.41 -12.76
N TRP A 81 0.62 14.44 -11.84
CA TRP A 81 0.90 13.04 -12.16
C TRP A 81 -0.37 12.34 -12.65
N ASN A 82 -0.30 11.68 -13.81
CA ASN A 82 -1.46 11.09 -14.46
C ASN A 82 -1.90 9.78 -13.74
N PHE A 83 -3.19 9.69 -13.40
CA PHE A 83 -3.78 8.57 -12.65
C PHE A 83 -3.94 7.27 -13.47
N SER A 84 -3.56 7.29 -14.74
CA SER A 84 -3.87 6.25 -15.73
C SER A 84 -3.27 4.88 -15.42
N ASN A 85 -2.26 4.78 -14.55
CA ASN A 85 -1.54 3.52 -14.28
C ASN A 85 -1.88 2.92 -12.91
N ARG A 86 -3.15 3.01 -12.48
CA ARG A 86 -3.64 2.42 -11.21
C ARG A 86 -3.38 0.91 -11.10
N LEU A 87 -3.39 0.19 -12.22
CA LEU A 87 -3.07 -1.23 -12.31
C LEU A 87 -2.40 -1.45 -13.68
N CYS A 88 -1.07 -1.52 -13.70
CA CYS A 88 -0.41 -2.16 -14.83
C CYS A 88 -0.48 -3.66 -14.52
N LEU A 89 -1.44 -4.35 -15.15
CA LEU A 89 -1.46 -5.81 -15.27
C LEU A 89 -0.51 -6.21 -16.40
#